data_AF-A0A2T7GAW8-F1
#
_entry.id   AF-A0A2T7GAW8-F1
#
_cell.length_a   1.000
_cell.length_b   1.000
_cell.length_c   1.000
_cell.angle_alpha   90.00
_cell.angle_beta   90.00
_cell.angle_gamma   90.00
#
_symmetry.space_group_name_H-M   'P 1'
#
loop_
_entity.id
_entity.type
_entity.pdbx_description
1 polymer ?
#
loop_
_entity_poly.entity_id
_entity_poly.type
_entity_poly.pdbx_seq_one_letter_code
_entity_poly.pdbx_strand_id
1 'polypeptide(L)'
;MNVNLNIQNPTAAPALNAGLSVVEFARLKAADNRATAHLHPKHAAKLKAKRKARWPRPCVDEDGTACYLVPLSDTRPAFAIVEVADYWKARDGGADGLWSAMGTSRHYSYVTSNARMRSKVPGTTLYPARLILDAAAGERVGFVNGDTYDLRRKNLEIIKART
;
A
#
# COMPACT_ATOMS: atom_id res chain seq x y z
N MET A 1 48.97 -19.02 11.82
CA MET A 1 47.61 -19.58 11.82
C MET A 1 46.67 -18.50 11.30
N ASN A 2 46.19 -18.68 10.06
CA ASN A 2 45.27 -17.75 9.38
C ASN A 2 43.84 -18.13 9.74
N VAL A 3 43.00 -17.13 10.04
CA VAL A 3 41.54 -17.30 9.99
C VAL A 3 40.97 -16.16 9.13
N ASN A 4 40.73 -16.49 7.86
CA ASN A 4 39.95 -15.67 6.94
C ASN A 4 38.46 -15.87 7.27
N LEU A 5 37.80 -14.84 7.79
CA LEU A 5 36.34 -14.81 7.93
C LEU A 5 35.73 -14.29 6.63
N ASN A 6 35.60 -15.19 5.65
CA ASN A 6 34.81 -14.93 4.44
C ASN A 6 33.33 -15.15 4.78
N ILE A 7 32.62 -14.08 5.18
CA ILE A 7 31.17 -14.09 5.33
C ILE A 7 30.58 -14.01 3.91
N GLN A 8 30.51 -15.16 3.24
CA GLN A 8 29.64 -15.31 2.08
C GLN A 8 28.20 -15.16 2.57
N ASN A 9 27.59 -14.00 2.29
CA ASN A 9 26.14 -13.81 2.36
C ASN A 9 25.46 -14.83 1.44
N PRO A 10 24.71 -15.82 1.97
CA PRO A 10 23.90 -16.69 1.13
C PRO A 10 22.45 -16.26 1.36
N THR A 11 21.92 -15.38 0.51
CA THR A 11 20.46 -15.36 0.39
C THR A 11 20.07 -15.06 -1.04
N ALA A 12 20.05 -16.14 -1.82
CA ALA A 12 19.17 -16.30 -2.95
C ALA A 12 17.80 -15.67 -2.64
N ALA A 13 17.27 -14.91 -3.60
CA ALA A 13 15.91 -14.38 -3.53
C ALA A 13 14.95 -15.50 -3.12
N PRO A 14 14.21 -15.36 -2.00
CA PRO A 14 13.29 -16.39 -1.58
C PRO A 14 12.18 -16.50 -2.63
N ALA A 15 11.87 -17.72 -3.03
CA ALA A 15 10.75 -18.03 -3.92
C ALA A 15 9.46 -17.37 -3.38
N LEU A 16 9.00 -16.33 -4.07
CA LEU A 16 7.87 -15.44 -3.75
C LEU A 16 6.49 -16.10 -3.99
N ASN A 17 6.36 -17.39 -3.64
CA ASN A 17 5.07 -18.07 -3.51
C ASN A 17 4.59 -18.14 -2.05
N ALA A 18 5.39 -17.63 -1.11
CA ALA A 18 5.03 -17.57 0.30
C ALA A 18 4.17 -16.34 0.55
N GLY A 19 3.07 -16.50 1.28
CA GLY A 19 2.24 -15.39 1.77
C GLY A 19 3.03 -14.35 2.58
N LEU A 20 2.32 -13.38 3.15
CA LEU A 20 2.95 -12.32 3.96
C LEU A 20 3.92 -12.90 5.00
N SER A 21 5.07 -12.26 5.19
CA SER A 21 6.03 -12.65 6.22
C SER A 21 5.47 -12.41 7.63
N VAL A 22 6.07 -13.03 8.64
CA VAL A 22 5.68 -12.84 10.06
C VAL A 22 5.73 -11.36 10.45
N VAL A 23 6.75 -10.63 9.97
CA VAL A 23 6.92 -9.19 10.24
C VAL A 23 5.81 -8.38 9.60
N GLU A 24 5.46 -8.69 8.35
CA GLU A 24 4.39 -8.01 7.61
C GLU A 24 3.02 -8.24 8.25
N PHE A 25 2.75 -9.49 8.65
CA PHE A 25 1.56 -9.84 9.43
C PHE A 25 1.46 -9.04 10.73
N ALA A 26 2.57 -8.94 11.47
CA ALA A 26 2.61 -8.16 12.71
C ALA A 26 2.35 -6.67 12.45
N ARG A 27 2.94 -6.08 11.41
CA ARG A 27 2.72 -4.67 11.02
C ARG A 27 1.26 -4.39 10.67
N LEU A 28 0.62 -5.26 9.88
CA LEU A 28 -0.80 -5.14 9.52
C LEU A 28 -1.71 -5.27 10.74
N LYS A 29 -1.47 -6.28 11.58
CA LYS A 29 -2.23 -6.47 12.83
C LYS A 29 -2.10 -5.27 13.77
N ALA A 30 -0.90 -4.69 13.88
CA ALA A 30 -0.67 -3.49 14.67
C ALA A 30 -1.47 -2.30 14.11
N ALA A 31 -1.51 -2.12 12.79
CA ALA A 31 -2.32 -1.08 12.17
C ALA A 31 -3.83 -1.28 12.43
N ASP A 32 -4.33 -2.52 12.34
CA ASP A 32 -5.74 -2.83 12.61
C ASP A 32 -6.11 -2.58 14.08
N ASN A 33 -5.21 -2.91 15.00
CA ASN A 33 -5.38 -2.60 16.43
C ASN A 33 -5.45 -1.08 16.66
N ARG A 34 -4.53 -0.30 16.08
CA ARG A 34 -4.54 1.16 16.20
C ARG A 34 -5.82 1.77 15.63
N ALA A 35 -6.26 1.30 14.46
CA ALA A 35 -7.45 1.81 13.78
C ALA A 35 -8.76 1.56 14.57
N THR A 36 -8.77 0.57 15.46
CA THR A 36 -9.98 0.13 16.18
C THR A 36 -9.93 0.39 17.69
N ALA A 37 -8.84 0.93 18.21
CA ALA A 37 -8.61 1.11 19.65
C ALA A 37 -9.67 2.00 20.34
N HIS A 38 -10.32 2.91 19.61
CA HIS A 38 -11.34 3.82 20.12
C HIS A 38 -12.78 3.28 20.01
N LEU A 39 -12.96 2.10 19.43
CA LEU A 39 -14.29 1.52 19.19
C LEU A 39 -14.68 0.55 20.30
N HIS A 40 -16.00 0.46 20.55
CA HIS A 40 -16.55 -0.58 21.41
C HIS A 40 -16.14 -1.99 20.91
N PRO A 41 -15.84 -2.97 21.78
CA PRO A 41 -15.26 -4.26 21.38
C PRO A 41 -15.99 -4.99 20.25
N LYS A 42 -17.33 -5.00 20.26
CA LYS A 42 -18.15 -5.61 19.18
C LYS A 42 -17.93 -4.94 17.82
N HIS A 43 -17.83 -3.61 17.78
CA HIS A 43 -17.56 -2.86 16.56
C HIS A 43 -16.10 -3.00 16.13
N ALA A 44 -15.17 -3.01 17.08
CA ALA A 44 -13.76 -3.26 16.83
C ALA A 44 -13.53 -4.63 16.17
N ALA A 45 -14.14 -5.70 16.69
CA ALA A 45 -14.03 -7.04 16.12
C ALA A 45 -14.55 -7.11 14.68
N LYS A 46 -15.73 -6.53 14.42
CA LYS A 46 -16.31 -6.45 13.07
C LYS A 46 -15.39 -5.69 12.11
N LEU A 47 -14.85 -4.54 12.53
CA LEU A 47 -13.97 -3.74 11.68
C LEU A 47 -12.62 -4.43 11.45
N LYS A 48 -12.03 -5.09 12.46
CA LYS A 48 -10.80 -5.89 12.29
C LYS A 48 -10.99 -7.02 11.27
N ALA A 49 -12.11 -7.73 11.33
CA ALA A 49 -12.42 -8.79 10.35
C ALA A 49 -12.50 -8.22 8.92
N LYS A 50 -13.20 -7.08 8.75
CA LYS A 50 -13.29 -6.37 7.48
C LYS A 50 -11.91 -5.91 6.97
N ARG A 51 -11.05 -5.43 7.86
CA ARG A 51 -9.69 -4.98 7.50
C ARG A 51 -8.78 -6.15 7.12
N LYS A 52 -8.84 -7.25 7.85
CA LYS A 52 -8.08 -8.48 7.57
C LYS A 52 -8.41 -9.08 6.21
N ALA A 53 -9.69 -9.06 5.81
CA ALA A 53 -10.10 -9.50 4.48
C ALA A 53 -9.48 -8.67 3.34
N ARG A 54 -8.93 -7.50 3.66
CA ARG A 54 -8.35 -6.54 2.72
C ARG A 54 -6.83 -6.37 2.90
N TRP A 55 -6.19 -7.33 3.56
CA TRP A 55 -4.73 -7.38 3.60
C TRP A 55 -4.16 -7.63 2.20
N PRO A 56 -2.97 -7.08 1.89
CA PRO A 56 -2.31 -7.25 0.60
C PRO A 56 -1.97 -8.72 0.36
N ARG A 57 -2.01 -9.13 -0.90
CA ARG A 57 -1.59 -10.47 -1.34
C ARG A 57 -0.27 -10.35 -2.09
N PRO A 58 0.82 -11.02 -1.65
CA PRO A 58 2.07 -11.06 -2.41
C PRO A 58 1.84 -11.60 -3.83
N CYS A 59 2.52 -11.00 -4.80
CA CYS A 59 2.63 -11.48 -6.17
C CYS A 59 3.99 -11.12 -6.75
N VAL A 60 4.30 -11.67 -7.92
CA VAL A 60 5.45 -11.29 -8.74
C VAL A 60 4.90 -10.75 -10.05
N ASP A 61 5.44 -9.63 -10.50
CA ASP A 61 5.03 -9.02 -11.77
C ASP A 61 5.79 -9.63 -12.97
N GLU A 62 5.50 -9.12 -14.17
CA GLU A 62 6.08 -9.60 -15.42
C GLU A 62 7.61 -9.44 -15.51
N ASP A 63 8.19 -8.52 -14.72
CA ASP A 63 9.64 -8.27 -14.68
C ASP A 63 10.34 -9.08 -13.57
N GLY A 64 9.60 -9.91 -12.84
CA GLY A 64 10.12 -10.63 -11.68
C GLY A 64 10.17 -9.81 -10.39
N THR A 65 9.52 -8.65 -10.35
CA THR A 65 9.53 -7.73 -9.20
C THR A 65 8.50 -8.14 -8.16
N ALA A 66 8.91 -8.21 -6.89
CA ALA A 66 8.03 -8.48 -5.77
C ALA A 66 7.00 -7.36 -5.58
N CYS A 67 5.72 -7.70 -5.68
CA CYS A 67 4.60 -6.77 -5.58
C CYS A 67 3.53 -7.25 -4.60
N TYR A 68 2.59 -6.37 -4.31
CA TYR A 68 1.33 -6.69 -3.66
C TYR A 68 0.14 -6.37 -4.56
N LEU A 69 -0.84 -7.26 -4.55
CA LEU A 69 -2.22 -6.96 -4.92
C LEU A 69 -2.97 -6.47 -3.69
N VAL A 70 -3.32 -5.18 -3.66
CA VAL A 70 -4.02 -4.52 -2.55
C VAL A 70 -5.51 -4.39 -2.87
N PRO A 71 -6.40 -5.07 -2.12
CA PRO A 71 -7.84 -5.00 -2.38
C PRO A 71 -8.40 -3.58 -2.19
N LEU A 72 -9.14 -3.06 -3.17
CA LEU A 72 -9.73 -1.70 -3.19
C LEU A 72 -11.22 -1.65 -2.81
N SER A 73 -11.90 -2.79 -2.83
CA SER A 73 -13.30 -2.92 -2.43
C SER A 73 -13.51 -4.22 -1.64
N ASP A 74 -14.59 -4.26 -0.85
CA ASP A 74 -15.12 -5.46 -0.19
C ASP A 74 -16.15 -6.20 -1.05
N THR A 75 -16.75 -5.52 -2.03
CA THR A 75 -17.88 -6.02 -2.83
C THR A 75 -17.51 -6.35 -4.27
N ARG A 76 -16.47 -5.72 -4.81
CA ARG A 76 -16.02 -5.93 -6.20
C ARG A 76 -14.55 -6.32 -6.22
N PRO A 77 -14.16 -7.29 -7.06
CA PRO A 77 -12.76 -7.67 -7.23
C PRO A 77 -12.02 -6.53 -7.95
N ALA A 78 -11.50 -5.58 -7.18
CA ALA A 78 -10.64 -4.51 -7.64
C ALA A 78 -9.38 -4.50 -6.78
N PHE A 79 -8.22 -4.52 -7.42
CA PHE A 79 -6.92 -4.55 -6.76
C PHE A 79 -6.03 -3.47 -7.34
N ALA A 80 -5.24 -2.82 -6.49
CA ALA A 80 -4.08 -2.08 -6.96
C ALA A 80 -2.86 -3.00 -6.94
N ILE A 81 -1.98 -2.87 -7.93
CA ILE A 81 -0.65 -3.50 -7.90
C ILE A 81 0.38 -2.45 -7.48
N VAL A 82 1.29 -2.82 -6.58
CA VAL A 82 2.32 -1.92 -6.04
C VAL A 82 3.53 -2.73 -5.62
N GLU A 83 4.73 -2.21 -5.82
CA GLU A 83 5.97 -2.85 -5.36
C GLU A 83 5.98 -2.98 -3.83
N VAL A 84 6.56 -4.07 -3.29
CA VAL A 84 6.55 -4.33 -1.84
C VAL A 84 7.14 -3.16 -1.04
N ALA A 85 8.28 -2.61 -1.49
CA ALA A 85 8.94 -1.49 -0.83
C ALA A 85 8.04 -0.24 -0.79
N ASP A 86 7.37 0.05 -1.90
CA ASP A 86 6.54 1.23 -2.07
C ASP A 86 5.21 1.15 -1.33
N TYR A 87 4.66 -0.06 -1.18
CA TYR A 87 3.51 -0.28 -0.31
C TYR A 87 3.82 0.12 1.13
N TRP A 88 4.96 -0.34 1.67
CA TRP A 88 5.37 -0.01 3.02
C TRP A 88 5.74 1.46 3.15
N LYS A 89 6.43 2.05 2.16
CA LYS A 89 6.68 3.50 2.10
C LYS A 89 5.40 4.30 2.19
N ALA A 90 4.38 3.97 1.39
CA ALA A 90 3.09 4.67 1.43
C ALA A 90 2.40 4.53 2.79
N ARG A 91 2.43 3.34 3.41
CA ARG A 91 1.87 3.14 4.75
C ARG A 91 2.61 3.93 5.81
N ASP A 92 3.94 3.96 5.76
CA ASP A 92 4.79 4.70 6.69
C ASP A 92 4.62 6.23 6.49
N GLY A 93 4.31 6.66 5.26
CA GLY A 93 3.85 8.01 4.91
C GLY A 93 2.41 8.35 5.31
N GLY A 94 1.72 7.45 6.04
CA GLY A 94 0.41 7.70 6.62
C GLY A 94 -0.79 7.06 5.91
N ALA A 95 -0.59 6.40 4.76
CA ALA A 95 -1.66 5.66 4.06
C ALA A 95 -1.96 4.30 4.71
N ASP A 96 -2.00 4.24 6.05
CA ASP A 96 -2.20 3.03 6.85
C ASP A 96 -3.68 2.59 6.96
N GLY A 97 -4.59 3.40 6.42
CA GLY A 97 -6.00 3.10 6.21
C GLY A 97 -6.25 1.99 5.19
N LEU A 98 -7.54 1.68 4.99
CA LEU A 98 -7.95 0.84 3.87
C LEU A 98 -7.83 1.65 2.59
N TRP A 99 -7.23 1.05 1.58
CA TRP A 99 -7.14 1.69 0.27
C TRP A 99 -8.50 1.62 -0.43
N SER A 100 -8.82 2.51 -1.35
CA SER A 100 -10.09 2.50 -2.08
C SER A 100 -9.94 3.11 -3.45
N ALA A 101 -10.67 2.58 -4.42
CA ALA A 101 -10.88 3.25 -5.69
C ALA A 101 -11.87 4.40 -5.47
N MET A 102 -11.38 5.63 -5.52
CA MET A 102 -12.24 6.81 -5.51
C MET A 102 -12.58 7.18 -6.94
N GLY A 103 -13.82 6.88 -7.35
CA GLY A 103 -14.36 7.32 -8.63
C GLY A 103 -14.64 8.82 -8.58
N THR A 104 -14.08 9.59 -9.51
CA THR A 104 -14.53 10.97 -9.77
C THR A 104 -15.67 10.93 -10.80
N SER A 105 -16.55 11.93 -10.80
CA SER A 105 -17.71 12.05 -11.71
C SER A 105 -17.35 12.12 -13.21
N ARG A 106 -16.07 12.02 -13.57
CA ARG A 106 -15.54 12.14 -14.93
C ARG A 106 -14.57 10.99 -15.31
N HIS A 107 -14.88 9.76 -14.91
CA HIS A 107 -14.22 8.53 -15.36
C HIS A 107 -12.81 8.21 -14.82
N TYR A 108 -12.19 9.05 -13.99
CA TYR A 108 -10.91 8.72 -13.35
C TYR A 108 -11.13 8.13 -11.95
N SER A 109 -10.59 6.93 -11.72
CA SER A 109 -10.64 6.25 -10.42
C SER A 109 -9.24 6.17 -9.83
N TYR A 110 -8.93 6.96 -8.81
CA TYR A 110 -7.61 6.90 -8.17
C TYR A 110 -7.63 5.99 -6.96
N VAL A 111 -6.50 5.34 -6.68
CA VAL A 111 -6.28 4.69 -5.38
C VAL A 111 -6.10 5.78 -4.33
N THR A 112 -6.90 5.69 -3.27
CA THR A 112 -6.88 6.59 -2.12
C THR A 112 -6.75 5.78 -0.84
N SER A 113 -6.29 6.39 0.23
CA SER A 113 -6.33 5.84 1.58
C SER A 113 -6.67 6.97 2.53
N ASN A 114 -7.42 6.70 3.59
CA ASN A 114 -7.65 7.72 4.61
C ASN A 114 -6.49 7.71 5.59
N ALA A 115 -5.93 8.90 5.86
CA ALA A 115 -5.02 9.09 6.97
C ALA A 115 -5.70 8.64 8.28
N ARG A 116 -4.88 8.22 9.25
CA ARG A 116 -5.34 7.93 10.61
C ARG A 116 -6.20 9.07 11.14
N MET A 117 -7.44 8.76 11.54
CA MET A 117 -8.27 9.70 12.30
C MET A 117 -7.60 10.00 13.64
N ARG A 118 -7.17 11.26 13.82
CA ARG A 118 -6.63 11.76 15.09
C ARG A 118 -7.72 12.41 15.98
N SER A 119 -8.89 12.72 15.42
CA SER A 119 -10.05 13.32 16.09
C SER A 119 -11.37 12.82 15.46
N LYS A 120 -12.54 13.35 15.88
CA LYS A 120 -13.85 13.09 15.26
C LYS A 120 -14.00 13.68 13.85
N VAL A 121 -12.99 14.39 13.34
CA VAL A 121 -12.98 14.94 11.98
C VAL A 121 -12.53 13.84 11.00
N PRO A 122 -13.16 13.74 9.81
CA PRO A 122 -12.70 12.82 8.77
C PRO A 122 -11.20 12.97 8.50
N GLY A 123 -10.49 11.85 8.43
CA GLY A 123 -9.06 11.85 8.10
C GLY A 123 -8.83 12.43 6.71
N THR A 124 -7.69 13.10 6.52
CA THR A 124 -7.25 13.59 5.21
C THR A 124 -7.17 12.42 4.22
N THR A 125 -7.76 12.57 3.04
CA THR A 125 -7.58 11.62 1.94
C THR A 125 -6.14 11.71 1.44
N LEU A 126 -5.44 10.58 1.47
CA LEU A 126 -4.09 10.41 0.95
C LEU A 126 -4.13 9.66 -0.37
N TYR A 127 -3.18 9.97 -1.24
CA TYR A 127 -3.00 9.31 -2.53
C TYR A 127 -1.70 8.51 -2.49
N PRO A 128 -1.74 7.17 -2.40
CA PRO A 128 -0.54 6.35 -2.33
C PRO A 128 0.47 6.65 -3.45
N ALA A 129 0.01 6.89 -4.69
CA ALA A 129 0.88 7.25 -5.81
C ALA A 129 1.78 8.47 -5.53
N ARG A 130 1.25 9.48 -4.82
CA ARG A 130 2.01 10.67 -4.41
C ARG A 130 3.07 10.33 -3.36
N LEU A 131 2.71 9.49 -2.38
CA LEU A 131 3.63 9.07 -1.33
C LEU A 131 4.76 8.18 -1.89
N ILE A 132 4.47 7.40 -2.93
CA ILE A 132 5.45 6.55 -3.60
C ILE A 132 6.51 7.41 -4.30
N LEU A 133 6.08 8.46 -5.02
CA LEU A 133 6.97 9.38 -5.74
C LEU A 133 7.51 10.55 -4.90
N ASP A 134 7.17 10.66 -3.62
CA ASP A 134 7.48 11.83 -2.78
C ASP A 134 7.04 13.17 -3.43
N ALA A 135 5.88 13.18 -4.10
CA ALA A 135 5.41 14.31 -4.88
C ALA A 135 5.16 15.55 -4.00
N ALA A 136 5.86 16.65 -4.29
CA ALA A 136 5.78 17.91 -3.56
C ALA A 136 4.41 18.59 -3.71
N ALA A 137 4.15 19.58 -2.86
CA ALA A 137 2.93 20.38 -2.94
C ALA A 137 2.82 21.04 -4.34
N GLY A 138 1.66 20.93 -4.97
CA GLY A 138 1.41 21.45 -6.33
C GLY A 138 1.79 20.51 -7.48
N GLU A 139 2.64 19.51 -7.24
CA GLU A 139 2.94 18.48 -8.25
C GLU A 139 1.77 17.53 -8.44
N ARG A 140 1.61 16.94 -9.62
CA ARG A 140 0.61 15.90 -9.89
C ARG A 140 1.31 14.60 -10.25
N VAL A 141 0.63 13.47 -10.04
CA VAL A 141 1.14 12.15 -10.48
C VAL A 141 0.36 11.71 -11.71
N GLY A 142 1.09 11.37 -12.77
CA GLY A 142 0.61 10.76 -14.00
C GLY A 142 0.74 9.24 -13.97
N PHE A 143 0.01 8.59 -14.88
CA PHE A 143 0.02 7.14 -15.08
C PHE A 143 0.37 6.85 -16.54
N VAL A 144 1.55 6.29 -16.79
CA VAL A 144 2.13 6.12 -18.14
C VAL A 144 1.28 5.20 -19.00
N ASN A 145 0.78 4.10 -18.44
CA ASN A 145 -0.07 3.11 -19.14
C ASN A 145 -1.57 3.43 -19.06
N GLY A 146 -1.97 4.53 -18.39
CA GLY A 146 -3.36 4.92 -18.18
C GLY A 146 -4.14 4.12 -17.13
N ASP A 147 -3.59 3.02 -16.60
CA ASP A 147 -4.17 2.25 -15.50
C ASP A 147 -3.81 2.89 -14.14
N THR A 148 -4.81 3.50 -13.52
CA THR A 148 -4.69 4.20 -12.24
C THR A 148 -4.65 3.26 -11.02
N TYR A 149 -4.76 1.94 -11.22
CA TYR A 149 -4.59 0.91 -10.19
C TYR A 149 -3.20 0.28 -10.23
N ASP A 150 -2.42 0.53 -11.28
CA ASP A 150 -1.01 0.16 -11.34
C ASP A 150 -0.14 1.26 -10.72
N LEU A 151 0.27 1.03 -9.47
CA LEU A 151 1.08 1.94 -8.67
C LEU A 151 2.57 1.58 -8.68
N ARG A 152 3.02 0.68 -9.58
CA ARG A 152 4.44 0.36 -9.73
C ARG A 152 5.19 1.57 -10.28
N ARG A 153 6.45 1.77 -9.90
CA ARG A 153 7.20 3.00 -10.25
C ARG A 153 7.29 3.23 -11.74
N LYS A 154 7.45 2.16 -12.51
CA LYS A 154 7.49 2.23 -13.98
C LYS A 154 6.23 2.82 -14.61
N ASN A 155 5.11 2.82 -13.90
CA ASN A 155 3.86 3.42 -14.35
C ASN A 155 3.63 4.84 -13.82
N LEU A 156 4.43 5.32 -12.87
CA LEU A 156 4.18 6.59 -12.21
C LEU A 156 5.15 7.67 -12.67
N GLU A 157 4.65 8.87 -12.91
CA GLU A 157 5.48 10.04 -13.25
C GLU A 157 5.01 11.31 -12.54
N ILE A 158 5.94 12.26 -12.31
CA ILE A 158 5.57 13.59 -11.82
C ILE A 158 5.21 14.49 -13.01
N ILE A 159 3.95 14.95 -13.03
CA ILE A 159 3.48 15.96 -13.97
C ILE A 159 3.58 17.32 -13.28
N LYS A 160 4.51 18.15 -13.76
CA LYS A 160 4.60 19.56 -13.34
C LYS A 160 3.38 20.32 -13.86
N ALA A 161 2.76 21.11 -12.99
CA ALA A 161 1.71 22.03 -13.43
C ALA A 161 2.31 22.99 -14.47
N ARG A 162 1.67 23.12 -15.65
CA ARG A 162 1.97 24.24 -16.55
C ARG A 162 1.68 25.52 -15.77
N THR A 163 2.73 26.27 -15.47
CA THR A 163 2.65 27.61 -14.88
C THR A 163 2.23 28.58 -15.96
#